data_AF-A0A1Q8BKC6-F1
#
_entry.id   AF-A0A1Q8BKC6-F1
#
_cell.length_a   1.000
_cell.length_b   1.000
_cell.length_c   1.000
_cell.angle_alpha   90.00
_cell.angle_beta   90.00
_cell.angle_gamma   90.00
#
_symmetry.space_group_name_H-M   'P 1'
#
loop_
_entity.id
_entity.type
_entity.pdbx_description
1 polymer ?
#
loop_
_entity_poly.entity_id
_entity_poly.type
_entity_poly.pdbx_seq_one_letter_code
_entity_poly.pdbx_strand_id
1 'polypeptide(L)'
;MVLDAGGSLVEAVRHAIGRLEAICESLDRTAVATLLLGDGEQLVGVRWARGFRPATLYWAPFKEGVCLASEPLDGQRWKDVPAGQVAVARAGQDLRLEALR
;
A
#
# COMPACT_ATOMS: atom_id res chain seq x y z
N MET A 1 -8.76 17.46 5.17
CA MET A 1 -9.03 17.17 3.74
C MET A 1 -9.79 15.88 3.69
N VAL A 2 -11.13 15.97 3.65
CA VAL A 2 -12.02 14.81 3.50
C VAL A 2 -12.09 14.55 2.01
N LEU A 3 -11.67 13.37 1.57
CA LEU A 3 -11.86 12.94 0.19
C LEU A 3 -13.23 12.27 0.13
N ASP A 4 -14.28 13.06 -0.12
CA ASP A 4 -15.55 12.54 -0.61
C ASP A 4 -15.34 12.06 -2.06
N ALA A 5 -14.68 10.91 -2.20
CA ALA A 5 -14.70 10.15 -3.43
C ALA A 5 -15.60 8.95 -3.14
N GLY A 6 -16.76 8.86 -3.80
CA GLY A 6 -17.70 7.74 -3.67
C GLY A 6 -17.17 6.39 -4.20
N GLY A 7 -15.85 6.17 -4.18
CA GLY A 7 -15.16 4.95 -4.57
C GLY A 7 -14.47 4.28 -3.38
N SER A 8 -13.96 3.06 -3.59
CA SER A 8 -13.22 2.32 -2.57
C SER A 8 -11.91 3.03 -2.20
N LEU A 9 -11.43 2.84 -0.96
CA LEU A 9 -10.11 3.37 -0.56
C LEU A 9 -8.97 2.82 -1.43
N VAL A 10 -9.12 1.63 -2.03
CA VAL A 10 -8.14 1.11 -3.00
C VAL A 10 -8.07 2.00 -4.25
N GLU A 11 -9.22 2.38 -4.82
CA GLU A 11 -9.28 3.27 -5.99
C GLU A 11 -8.75 4.67 -5.67
N ALA A 12 -9.08 5.19 -4.49
CA ALA A 12 -8.54 6.47 -4.01
C ALA A 12 -7.01 6.44 -3.91
N VAL A 13 -6.43 5.36 -3.38
CA VAL A 13 -4.97 5.16 -3.29
C VAL A 13 -4.34 5.08 -4.68
N ARG A 14 -4.91 4.30 -5.60
CA ARG A 14 -4.42 4.19 -6.99
C ARG A 14 -4.41 5.54 -7.67
N HIS A 15 -5.51 6.28 -7.55
CA HIS A 15 -5.63 7.62 -8.11
C HIS A 15 -4.60 8.59 -7.51
N ALA A 16 -4.40 8.58 -6.18
CA ALA A 16 -3.42 9.42 -5.51
C ALA A 16 -1.98 9.11 -5.95
N ILE A 17 -1.60 7.83 -6.06
CA ILE A 17 -0.27 7.43 -6.53
C ILE A 17 -0.08 7.74 -8.01
N GLY A 18 -1.12 7.57 -8.85
CA GLY A 18 -1.08 8.00 -10.25
C GLY A 18 -0.86 9.51 -10.40
N ARG A 19 -1.50 10.32 -9.57
CA ARG A 19 -1.26 11.77 -9.51
C ARG A 19 0.15 12.11 -9.04
N LEU A 20 0.68 11.39 -8.05
CA LEU A 20 2.04 11.58 -7.57
C LEU A 20 3.06 11.27 -8.68
N GLU A 21 2.88 10.17 -9.41
CA GLU A 21 3.71 9.83 -10.57
C GLU A 21 3.70 10.96 -11.61
N ALA A 22 2.53 11.43 -12.02
CA ALA A 22 2.41 12.51 -13.01
C ALA A 22 3.09 13.81 -12.55
N ILE A 23 2.97 14.17 -11.27
CA ILE A 23 3.68 15.33 -10.69
C ILE A 23 5.18 15.11 -10.76
N CYS A 24 5.67 13.96 -10.29
CA CYS A 24 7.09 13.62 -10.29
C CYS A 24 7.68 13.58 -11.70
N GLU A 25 6.92 13.10 -12.69
CA GLU A 25 7.31 13.14 -14.10
C GLU A 25 7.41 14.58 -14.62
N SER A 26 6.38 15.41 -14.38
CA SER A 26 6.35 16.80 -14.84
C SER A 26 7.47 17.68 -14.28
N LEU A 27 7.95 17.37 -13.07
CA LEU A 27 8.99 18.13 -12.38
C LEU A 27 10.38 17.50 -12.51
N ASP A 28 10.48 16.37 -13.20
CA ASP A 28 11.64 15.48 -13.20
C ASP A 28 12.22 15.24 -11.80
N ARG A 29 11.41 14.64 -10.93
CA ARG A 29 11.76 14.33 -9.54
C ARG A 29 11.60 12.87 -9.24
N THR A 30 12.53 12.34 -8.46
CA THR A 30 12.41 11.01 -7.88
C THR A 30 11.57 11.07 -6.61
N ALA A 31 10.89 9.97 -6.29
CA ALA A 31 10.08 9.87 -5.09
C ALA A 31 9.89 8.40 -4.68
N VAL A 32 9.65 8.19 -3.39
CA VAL A 32 9.30 6.89 -2.81
C VAL A 32 8.06 7.10 -1.94
N ALA A 33 7.07 6.24 -2.11
CA ALA A 33 5.87 6.20 -1.27
C ALA A 33 5.55 4.75 -0.90
N THR A 34 5.92 4.39 0.33
CA THR A 34 5.43 3.18 0.99
C THR A 34 4.51 3.60 2.12
N LEU A 35 3.22 3.32 1.97
CA LEU A 35 2.17 3.88 2.83
C LEU A 35 1.21 2.78 3.32
N LEU A 36 0.63 2.99 4.50
CA LEU A 36 -0.50 2.24 5.03
C LEU A 36 -1.63 3.22 5.34
N LEU A 37 -2.82 2.96 4.80
CA LEU A 37 -3.99 3.82 4.90
C LEU A 37 -5.20 2.98 5.32
N GLY A 38 -5.96 3.45 6.30
CA GLY A 38 -7.17 2.76 6.75
C GLY A 38 -8.36 3.71 6.83
N ASP A 39 -9.55 3.20 6.51
CA ASP A 39 -10.83 3.93 6.59
C ASP A 39 -11.77 3.36 7.67
N GLY A 40 -11.31 2.37 8.44
CA GLY A 40 -12.11 1.67 9.45
C GLY A 40 -12.72 0.35 8.95
N GLU A 41 -12.86 0.16 7.65
CA GLU A 41 -13.42 -1.04 7.01
C GLU A 41 -12.34 -1.86 6.28
N GLN A 42 -11.36 -1.17 5.71
CA GLN A 42 -10.22 -1.76 5.04
C GLN A 42 -8.90 -1.06 5.42
N LEU A 43 -7.82 -1.83 5.34
CA LEU A 43 -6.44 -1.35 5.42
C LEU A 43 -5.76 -1.60 4.07
N VAL A 44 -5.17 -0.55 3.51
CA VAL A 44 -4.50 -0.56 2.20
C VAL A 44 -3.02 -0.22 2.38
N GLY A 45 -2.16 -1.15 1.96
CA GLY A 45 -0.72 -0.94 1.86
C GLY A 45 -0.30 -0.73 0.42
N VAL A 46 0.60 0.21 0.16
CA VAL A 46 1.16 0.44 -1.18
C VAL A 46 2.68 0.49 -1.12
N ARG A 47 3.33 -0.08 -2.14
CA ARG A 47 4.78 0.08 -2.40
C ARG A 47 5.00 0.68 -3.78
N TRP A 48 5.34 1.96 -3.83
CA TRP A 48 5.64 2.67 -5.07
C TRP A 48 6.92 3.51 -4.97
N ALA A 49 7.62 3.64 -6.08
CA ALA A 49 8.73 4.58 -6.24
C ALA A 49 8.90 4.96 -7.72
N ARG A 50 9.45 6.15 -7.96
CA ARG A 50 9.97 6.62 -9.25
C ARG A 50 11.46 6.88 -9.14
N GLY A 51 12.25 6.24 -10.01
CA GLY A 51 13.71 6.41 -10.08
C GLY A 51 14.51 5.76 -8.95
N PHE A 52 13.84 5.12 -7.98
CA PHE A 52 14.46 4.39 -6.88
C PHE A 52 13.77 3.05 -6.63
N ARG A 53 14.38 2.20 -5.80
CA ARG A 53 13.72 1.02 -5.25
C ARG A 53 12.77 1.46 -4.13
N PRO A 54 11.49 1.01 -4.12
CA PRO A 54 10.58 1.34 -3.04
C PRO A 54 11.00 0.70 -1.72
N ALA A 55 10.75 1.39 -0.61
CA ALA A 55 10.95 0.85 0.73
C ALA A 55 10.14 -0.45 0.90
N THR A 56 10.62 -1.33 1.77
CA THR A 56 9.99 -2.62 2.04
C THR A 56 8.65 -2.49 2.73
N LEU A 57 7.77 -3.45 2.46
CA LEU A 57 6.53 -3.65 3.20
C LEU A 57 6.31 -5.15 3.26
N TYR A 58 6.10 -5.65 4.46
CA TYR A 58 5.87 -7.04 4.77
C TYR A 58 4.48 -7.21 5.39
N TRP A 59 3.96 -8.42 5.33
CA TRP A 59 2.77 -8.81 6.04
C TRP A 59 2.91 -10.19 6.67
N ALA A 60 2.20 -10.41 7.78
CA ALA A 60 2.05 -11.71 8.43
C ALA A 60 0.65 -11.84 9.03
N PRO A 61 0.04 -13.05 9.07
CA PRO A 61 -1.17 -13.27 9.85
C PRO A 61 -0.97 -12.86 11.31
N PHE A 62 -1.97 -12.21 11.90
CA PHE A 62 -1.94 -11.75 13.28
C PHE A 62 -3.30 -11.91 13.95
N LYS A 63 -3.42 -12.91 14.83
CA LYS A 63 -4.71 -13.35 15.41
C LYS A 63 -5.72 -13.63 14.29
N GLU A 64 -6.89 -12.99 14.32
CA GLU A 64 -7.95 -13.10 13.32
C GLU A 64 -7.78 -12.13 12.14
N GLY A 65 -6.64 -11.43 12.07
CA GLY A 65 -6.35 -10.45 11.02
C GLY A 65 -4.93 -10.55 10.49
N VAL A 66 -4.38 -9.40 10.13
CA VAL A 66 -3.06 -9.28 9.50
C VAL A 66 -2.30 -8.11 10.10
N CYS A 67 -0.99 -8.28 10.25
CA CYS A 67 -0.07 -7.19 10.55
C CYS A 67 0.69 -6.81 9.28
N LEU A 68 0.82 -5.51 9.02
CA LEU A 68 1.71 -4.96 7.99
C LEU A 68 2.78 -4.11 8.65
N ALA A 69 4.02 -4.23 8.19
CA ALA A 69 5.16 -3.51 8.74
C ALA A 69 6.22 -3.25 7.66
N SER A 70 7.06 -2.24 7.86
CA SER A 70 8.18 -1.95 6.95
C SER A 70 9.25 -3.04 6.97
N GLU A 71 9.39 -3.76 8.07
CA GLU A 71 10.30 -4.88 8.28
C GLU A 71 9.65 -5.94 9.20
N PRO A 72 10.07 -7.22 9.12
CA PRO A 72 9.62 -8.26 10.04
C PRO A 72 9.84 -7.85 11.50
N LEU A 73 8.79 -7.92 12.32
CA LEU A 73 8.86 -7.49 13.72
C LEU A 73 9.28 -8.62 14.68
N ASP A 74 9.30 -9.86 14.21
CA ASP A 74 9.58 -11.05 15.01
C ASP A 74 10.09 -12.22 14.12
N GLY A 75 10.26 -13.39 14.73
CA GLY A 75 10.66 -14.62 14.03
C GLY A 75 9.54 -15.32 13.23
N GLN A 76 8.38 -14.70 13.02
CA GLN A 76 7.31 -15.29 12.23
C GLN A 76 7.65 -15.32 10.73
N ARG A 77 6.85 -16.06 9.96
CA ARG A 77 6.98 -16.10 8.49
C ARG A 77 6.30 -14.89 7.84
N TRP A 78 6.99 -13.76 7.89
CA TRP A 78 6.62 -12.56 7.15
C TRP A 78 6.78 -12.78 5.64
N LYS A 79 5.84 -12.22 4.87
CA LYS A 79 5.83 -12.26 3.41
C LYS A 79 6.00 -10.84 2.88
N ASP A 80 6.87 -10.67 1.88
CA ASP A 80 7.00 -9.40 1.16
C ASP A 80 5.68 -9.07 0.45
N VAL A 81 5.26 -7.80 0.51
CA VAL A 81 4.35 -7.20 -0.47
C VAL A 81 5.21 -6.80 -1.67
N PRO A 82 5.01 -7.32 -2.89
CA PRO A 82 5.85 -6.96 -4.04
C PRO A 82 5.80 -5.46 -4.39
N ALA A 83 6.89 -4.94 -4.98
CA ALA A 83 6.90 -3.58 -5.53
C ALA A 83 5.85 -3.43 -6.63
N GLY A 84 5.17 -2.29 -6.68
CA GLY A 84 4.11 -2.06 -7.66
C GLY A 84 2.82 -2.83 -7.37
N GLN A 85 2.65 -3.35 -6.15
CA GLN A 85 1.39 -3.93 -5.69
C GLN A 85 0.75 -3.12 -4.56
N VAL A 86 -0.55 -3.35 -4.42
CA VAL A 86 -1.42 -2.86 -3.36
C VAL A 86 -1.85 -4.06 -2.52
N ALA A 87 -1.59 -4.00 -1.22
CA ALA A 87 -2.08 -4.96 -0.25
C ALA A 87 -3.40 -4.47 0.32
N VAL A 88 -4.43 -5.32 0.34
CA VAL A 88 -5.78 -4.97 0.80
C VAL A 88 -6.19 -5.97 1.87
N ALA A 89 -6.42 -5.46 3.07
CA ALA A 89 -6.92 -6.24 4.20
C ALA A 89 -8.31 -5.74 4.61
N ARG A 90 -9.19 -6.69 4.93
CA ARG A 90 -10.54 -6.46 5.44
C ARG A 90 -10.81 -7.45 6.56
N ALA A 91 -11.66 -7.08 7.51
CA ALA A 91 -12.02 -7.97 8.61
C ALA A 91 -12.63 -9.29 8.08
N GLY A 92 -12.16 -10.43 8.61
CA GLY A 92 -12.65 -11.75 8.22
C GLY A 92 -12.23 -12.23 6.83
N GLN A 93 -11.31 -11.53 6.15
CA GLN A 93 -10.82 -11.91 4.83
C GLN A 93 -9.30 -12.06 4.84
N ASP A 94 -8.79 -12.97 4.00
CA ASP A 94 -7.36 -13.06 3.73
C ASP A 94 -6.86 -11.78 3.04
N LEU A 95 -5.59 -11.43 3.30
CA LEU A 95 -4.95 -10.31 2.63
C LEU A 95 -4.88 -10.58 1.12
N ARG A 96 -5.39 -9.63 0.33
CA ARG A 96 -5.34 -9.67 -1.13
C ARG A 96 -4.22 -8.77 -1.63
N LEU A 97 -3.56 -9.22 -2.69
CA LEU A 97 -2.59 -8.44 -3.43
C LEU A 97 -3.16 -8.10 -4.80
N GLU A 98 -3.11 -6.83 -5.15
CA GLU A 98 -3.57 -6.33 -6.44
C GLU A 98 -2.43 -5.56 -7.12
N ALA A 99 -2.34 -5.62 -8.45
CA ALA A 99 -1.39 -4.78 -9.19
C ALA A 99 -1.73 -3.32 -8.93
N LEU A 100 -0.77 -2.41 -8.73
CA LEU A 100 -1.01 -0.97 -8.53
C LEU A 100 -1.50 -0.27 -9.82
N ARG A 101 -1.22 -0.87 -10.98
CA ARG A 101 -1.61 -0.41 -12.32
C ARG A 101 -2.19 -1.58 -13.10
#